data_AF-A0A9P5PGX7-F1
#
_entry.id   AF-A0A9P5PGX7-F1
#
_cell.length_a   1.000
_cell.length_b   1.000
_cell.length_c   1.000
_cell.angle_alpha   90.00
_cell.angle_beta   90.00
_cell.angle_gamma   90.00
#
_symmetry.space_group_name_H-M   'P 1'
#
loop_
_entity.id
_entity.type
_entity.pdbx_description
1 polymer ?
#
loop_
_entity_poly.entity_id
_entity_poly.type
_entity_poly.pdbx_seq_one_letter_code
_entity_poly.pdbx_strand_id
1 'polypeptide(L)'
;MSHPVQTYSLSEGIELSFTDSGAPPNSIDYTTLLVIHGTGFNAYQFHKLHSSAHAHNLRTVLLHRRDYAGSTPYSPTELEEISEAKKVFWERSSAQVAEFVVMLVAKEGIPKLTTKSQSEGSDFDSRGGVAIMGWSFGCATALSLLGTVKNPMISDEHYNILKDYIGDCILYDPPHLAFGYPLPPDNKNYVPWEDLTIPPGEHTKVFSDWVASYYDHPYYDSQCQSLSYYTASIHDLDGRAKTEKDSVSLWSEEEKAKGIEGETAATEILM
;
A
#
# COMPACT_ATOMS: atom_id res chain seq x y z
N MET A 1 -12.45 -10.90 16.13
CA MET A 1 -12.48 -9.88 17.20
C MET A 1 -12.08 -8.56 16.56
N SER A 2 -12.66 -7.41 16.94
CA SER A 2 -12.20 -6.13 16.39
C SER A 2 -10.83 -5.79 16.96
N HIS A 3 -9.83 -5.60 16.11
CA HIS A 3 -8.51 -5.16 16.52
C HIS A 3 -8.56 -3.65 16.81
N PRO A 4 -8.13 -3.18 18.00
CA PRO A 4 -8.18 -1.76 18.33
C PRO A 4 -7.26 -0.97 17.41
N VAL A 5 -7.69 0.25 17.07
CA VAL A 5 -6.83 1.23 16.40
C VAL A 5 -5.77 1.70 17.39
N GLN A 6 -4.53 1.70 16.95
CA GLN A 6 -3.36 2.16 17.67
C GLN A 6 -2.74 3.33 16.92
N THR A 7 -1.95 4.14 17.62
CA THR A 7 -1.24 5.28 17.03
C THR A 7 0.19 5.29 17.53
N TYR A 8 1.15 5.43 16.60
CA TYR A 8 2.53 5.77 16.93
C TYR A 8 2.79 7.23 16.59
N SER A 9 3.30 7.98 17.56
CA SER A 9 3.85 9.32 17.35
C SER A 9 5.32 9.19 16.94
N LEU A 10 5.60 9.54 15.69
CA LEU A 10 6.93 9.63 15.09
C LEU A 10 7.56 11.00 15.41
N SER A 11 8.77 11.20 14.90
CA SER A 11 9.47 12.48 14.92
C SER A 11 8.64 13.61 14.30
N GLU A 12 8.93 14.86 14.71
CA GLU A 12 8.22 16.07 14.27
C GLU A 12 6.71 16.08 14.57
N GLY A 13 6.24 15.23 15.50
CA GLY A 13 4.84 15.17 15.90
C GLY A 13 3.92 14.52 14.87
N ILE A 14 4.48 13.74 13.93
CA ILE A 14 3.71 12.97 12.97
C ILE A 14 3.08 11.76 13.66
N GLU A 15 1.78 11.60 13.54
CA GLU A 15 1.03 10.47 14.08
C GLU A 15 0.59 9.55 12.94
N LEU A 16 0.89 8.25 13.07
CA LEU A 16 0.40 7.22 12.17
C LEU A 16 -0.49 6.26 12.93
N SER A 17 -1.75 6.13 12.47
CA SER A 17 -2.68 5.14 12.97
C SER A 17 -2.58 3.81 12.24
N PHE A 18 -2.83 2.71 12.96
CA PHE A 18 -2.78 1.38 12.41
C PHE A 18 -3.62 0.41 13.24
N THR A 19 -3.87 -0.78 12.71
CA THR A 19 -4.38 -1.92 13.48
C THR A 19 -3.42 -3.08 13.42
N ASP A 20 -3.44 -3.94 14.44
CA ASP A 20 -2.46 -5.00 14.63
C ASP A 20 -3.14 -6.30 15.07
N SER A 21 -2.81 -7.41 14.40
CA SER A 21 -3.28 -8.73 14.80
C SER A 21 -2.68 -9.22 16.12
N GLY A 22 -1.55 -8.64 16.52
CA GLY A 22 -0.64 -9.19 17.53
C GLY A 22 0.15 -10.38 16.99
N ALA A 23 1.15 -10.79 17.75
CA ALA A 23 1.96 -11.97 17.47
C ALA A 23 1.11 -13.26 17.47
N PRO A 24 1.36 -14.22 16.57
CA PRO A 24 0.80 -15.56 16.67
C PRO A 24 1.17 -16.22 18.01
N PRO A 25 0.21 -16.86 18.71
CA PRO A 25 0.49 -17.49 19.99
C PRO A 25 1.59 -18.56 19.89
N ASN A 26 2.53 -18.52 20.83
CA ASN A 26 3.65 -19.48 20.94
C ASN A 26 4.59 -19.52 19.73
N SER A 27 4.56 -18.52 18.85
CA SER A 27 5.52 -18.39 17.75
C SER A 27 6.68 -17.48 18.15
N ILE A 28 7.89 -17.87 17.75
CA ILE A 28 9.12 -17.09 17.94
C ILE A 28 9.77 -16.69 16.61
N ASP A 29 9.19 -17.11 15.48
CA ASP A 29 9.74 -16.94 14.14
C ASP A 29 8.70 -16.46 13.10
N TYR A 30 7.58 -15.91 13.58
CA TYR A 30 6.52 -15.36 12.73
C TYR A 30 7.00 -14.18 11.88
N THR A 31 6.47 -14.05 10.68
CA THR A 31 6.69 -12.88 9.82
C THR A 31 5.63 -11.83 10.07
N THR A 32 6.05 -10.56 10.12
CA THR A 32 5.10 -9.43 10.21
C THR A 32 4.84 -8.86 8.82
N LEU A 33 3.60 -8.88 8.36
CA LEU A 33 3.16 -8.24 7.13
C LEU A 33 2.69 -6.81 7.43
N LEU A 34 3.46 -5.81 7.05
CA LEU A 34 3.06 -4.41 7.08
C LEU A 34 2.36 -4.04 5.76
N VAL A 35 1.08 -3.67 5.85
CA VAL A 35 0.26 -3.32 4.68
C VAL A 35 0.13 -1.82 4.55
N ILE A 36 0.48 -1.31 3.36
CA ILE A 36 0.36 0.09 2.95
C ILE A 36 -0.68 0.17 1.82
N HIS A 37 -1.79 0.83 2.09
CA HIS A 37 -2.93 0.89 1.17
C HIS A 37 -2.75 1.90 0.01
N GLY A 38 -3.59 1.76 -1.01
CA GLY A 38 -3.62 2.61 -2.19
C GLY A 38 -4.51 3.85 -2.04
N THR A 39 -4.78 4.46 -3.19
CA THR A 39 -5.60 5.67 -3.37
C THR A 39 -7.10 5.38 -3.16
N GLY A 40 -7.85 6.32 -2.57
CA GLY A 40 -9.30 6.32 -2.34
C GLY A 40 -9.79 5.36 -1.26
N PHE A 41 -8.86 4.63 -0.67
CA PHE A 41 -9.11 3.38 0.02
C PHE A 41 -8.14 3.29 1.19
N ASN A 42 -8.59 2.89 2.38
CA ASN A 42 -7.75 2.92 3.59
C ASN A 42 -7.41 1.52 4.13
N ALA A 43 -6.67 1.47 5.25
CA ALA A 43 -6.15 0.22 5.80
C ALA A 43 -7.25 -0.76 6.26
N TYR A 44 -8.46 -0.27 6.56
CA TYR A 44 -9.57 -1.11 7.03
C TYR A 44 -9.95 -2.19 6.01
N GLN A 45 -9.70 -1.99 4.73
CA GLN A 45 -10.02 -2.96 3.67
C GLN A 45 -9.34 -4.32 3.87
N PHE A 46 -8.19 -4.29 4.53
CA PHE A 46 -7.40 -5.47 4.81
C PHE A 46 -7.71 -6.08 6.18
N HIS A 47 -8.74 -5.60 6.91
CA HIS A 47 -9.03 -6.05 8.28
C HIS A 47 -9.29 -7.57 8.39
N LYS A 48 -9.77 -8.21 7.32
CA LYS A 48 -9.98 -9.67 7.27
C LYS A 48 -8.67 -10.45 7.32
N LEU A 49 -7.54 -9.85 6.91
CA LEU A 49 -6.22 -10.46 7.02
C LEU A 49 -5.90 -10.80 8.48
N HIS A 50 -6.25 -9.92 9.42
CA HIS A 50 -6.02 -10.17 10.85
C HIS A 50 -6.61 -11.50 11.33
N SER A 51 -7.80 -11.85 10.83
CA SER A 51 -8.49 -13.08 11.24
C SER A 51 -7.87 -14.36 10.66
N SER A 52 -7.08 -14.23 9.60
CA SER A 52 -6.44 -15.37 8.92
C SER A 52 -4.93 -15.47 9.21
N ALA A 53 -4.30 -14.37 9.63
CA ALA A 53 -2.85 -14.23 9.73
C ALA A 53 -2.18 -15.32 10.60
N HIS A 54 -2.70 -15.57 11.80
CA HIS A 54 -2.07 -16.50 12.75
C HIS A 54 -2.02 -17.94 12.24
N ALA A 55 -3.00 -18.38 11.45
CA ALA A 55 -3.02 -19.71 10.85
C ALA A 55 -1.85 -19.93 9.86
N HIS A 56 -1.26 -18.85 9.37
CA HIS A 56 -0.12 -18.84 8.45
C HIS A 56 1.19 -18.41 9.13
N ASN A 57 1.25 -18.39 10.47
CA ASN A 57 2.39 -17.87 11.23
C ASN A 57 2.73 -16.41 10.88
N LEU A 58 1.70 -15.59 10.61
CA LEU A 58 1.84 -14.18 10.29
C LEU A 58 1.28 -13.28 11.38
N ARG A 59 1.91 -12.13 11.60
CA ARG A 59 1.31 -10.95 12.22
C ARG A 59 0.96 -9.96 11.10
N THR A 60 -0.22 -9.37 11.12
CA THR A 60 -0.60 -8.33 10.15
C THR A 60 -0.69 -6.99 10.84
N VAL A 61 -0.07 -5.98 10.23
CA VAL A 61 -0.11 -4.57 10.66
C VAL A 61 -0.66 -3.75 9.50
N LEU A 62 -1.83 -3.14 9.69
CA LEU A 62 -2.52 -2.39 8.64
C LEU A 62 -2.35 -0.90 8.92
N LEU A 63 -1.46 -0.25 8.15
CA LEU A 63 -1.06 1.13 8.37
C LEU A 63 -1.98 2.09 7.61
N HIS A 64 -2.58 3.05 8.30
CA HIS A 64 -3.20 4.20 7.64
C HIS A 64 -2.10 5.19 7.25
N ARG A 65 -2.00 5.45 5.94
CA ARG A 65 -1.08 6.46 5.42
C ARG A 65 -1.45 7.84 5.96
N ARG A 66 -0.48 8.76 5.91
CA ARG A 66 -0.77 10.19 6.12
C ARG A 66 -1.82 10.67 5.13
N ASP A 67 -2.58 11.68 5.53
CA ASP A 67 -3.72 12.25 4.78
C ASP A 67 -4.99 11.38 4.75
N TYR A 68 -4.99 10.23 5.44
CA TYR A 68 -6.19 9.41 5.66
C TYR A 68 -6.61 9.46 7.14
N ALA A 69 -7.89 9.20 7.39
CA ALA A 69 -8.48 9.25 8.72
C ALA A 69 -7.65 8.48 9.76
N GLY A 70 -7.35 9.16 10.87
CA GLY A 70 -6.57 8.64 11.99
C GLY A 70 -5.07 8.94 11.96
N SER A 71 -4.52 9.31 10.80
CA SER A 71 -3.11 9.69 10.64
C SER A 71 -2.96 11.19 10.33
N THR A 72 -1.79 11.75 10.61
CA THR A 72 -1.52 13.19 10.39
C THR A 72 -1.59 13.55 8.91
N PRO A 73 -2.31 14.63 8.52
CA PRO A 73 -2.34 15.11 7.14
C PRO A 73 -0.99 15.64 6.68
N TYR A 74 -0.82 15.79 5.36
CA TYR A 74 0.37 16.48 4.84
C TYR A 74 0.26 17.99 5.04
N SER A 75 1.40 18.63 5.30
CA SER A 75 1.49 20.09 5.36
C SER A 75 1.37 20.69 3.95
N PRO A 76 1.01 21.98 3.82
CA PRO A 76 0.96 22.65 2.52
C PRO A 76 2.28 22.57 1.72
N THR A 77 3.42 22.64 2.41
CA THR A 77 4.74 22.49 1.79
C THR A 77 4.96 21.09 1.25
N GLU A 78 4.55 20.06 1.97
CA GLU A 78 4.65 18.67 1.49
C GLU A 78 3.71 18.43 0.29
N LEU A 79 2.54 19.07 0.28
CA LEU A 79 1.60 19.04 -0.84
C LEU A 79 2.15 19.78 -2.08
N GLU A 80 2.90 20.87 -1.89
CA GLU A 80 3.61 21.52 -2.99
C GLU A 80 4.76 20.65 -3.52
N GLU A 81 5.47 19.95 -2.64
CA GLU A 81 6.57 19.07 -3.04
C GLU A 81 6.10 17.86 -3.86
N ILE A 82 4.96 17.25 -3.51
CA ILE A 82 4.40 16.15 -4.29
C ILE A 82 3.92 16.62 -5.66
N SER A 83 3.26 17.78 -5.76
CA SER A 83 2.75 18.31 -7.03
C SER A 83 3.87 18.66 -8.01
N GLU A 84 5.03 19.06 -7.50
CA GLU A 84 6.24 19.31 -8.28
C GLU A 84 7.14 18.08 -8.44
N ALA A 85 6.66 16.90 -8.03
CA ALA A 85 7.40 15.63 -8.06
C ALA A 85 8.80 15.71 -7.42
N LYS A 86 8.94 16.49 -6.35
CA LYS A 86 10.23 16.67 -5.66
C LYS A 86 10.64 15.41 -4.91
N LYS A 87 11.88 14.96 -5.15
CA LYS A 87 12.52 13.81 -4.46
C LYS A 87 12.41 13.88 -2.92
N VAL A 88 12.50 15.08 -2.36
CA VAL A 88 12.48 15.30 -0.90
C VAL A 88 11.18 14.80 -0.24
N PHE A 89 10.05 14.84 -0.95
CA PHE A 89 8.78 14.30 -0.45
C PHE A 89 8.90 12.78 -0.22
N TRP A 90 9.42 12.06 -1.21
CA TRP A 90 9.58 10.61 -1.16
C TRP A 90 10.65 10.18 -0.14
N GLU A 91 11.73 10.95 0.01
CA GLU A 91 12.71 10.73 1.08
C GLU A 91 12.07 10.89 2.47
N ARG A 92 11.24 11.91 2.66
CA ARG A 92 10.55 12.12 3.94
C ARG A 92 9.52 11.04 4.21
N SER A 93 8.70 10.70 3.22
CA SER A 93 7.66 9.66 3.35
C SER A 93 8.27 8.30 3.66
N SER A 94 9.36 7.91 2.98
CA SER A 94 10.05 6.66 3.27
C SER A 94 10.73 6.66 4.64
N ALA A 95 11.29 7.79 5.09
CA ALA A 95 11.87 7.91 6.42
C ALA A 95 10.84 7.75 7.53
N GLN A 96 9.62 8.27 7.33
CA GLN A 96 8.51 8.10 8.27
C GLN A 96 8.06 6.63 8.38
N VAL A 97 8.00 5.90 7.25
CA VAL A 97 7.71 4.45 7.27
C VAL A 97 8.84 3.65 7.93
N ALA A 98 10.09 4.02 7.65
CA ALA A 98 11.26 3.44 8.31
C ALA A 98 11.20 3.62 9.84
N GLU A 99 10.91 4.83 10.32
CA GLU A 99 10.76 5.12 11.74
C GLU A 99 9.61 4.32 12.36
N PHE A 100 8.47 4.21 11.67
CA PHE A 100 7.36 3.37 12.10
C PHE A 100 7.79 1.91 12.28
N VAL A 101 8.52 1.33 11.31
CA VAL A 101 9.03 -0.05 11.40
C VAL A 101 10.00 -0.22 12.57
N VAL A 102 10.92 0.73 12.78
CA VAL A 102 11.84 0.71 13.93
C VAL A 102 11.08 0.73 15.26
N MET A 103 10.06 1.58 15.38
CA MET A 103 9.21 1.63 16.57
C MET A 103 8.44 0.34 16.78
N LEU A 104 7.88 -0.24 15.71
CA LEU A 104 7.17 -1.50 15.75
C LEU A 104 8.08 -2.63 16.24
N VAL A 105 9.29 -2.74 15.69
CA VAL A 105 10.31 -3.71 16.13
C VAL A 105 10.59 -3.56 17.63
N ALA A 106 10.86 -2.33 18.09
CA ALA A 106 11.25 -2.08 19.46
C ALA A 106 10.12 -2.30 20.47
N LYS A 107 8.90 -1.84 20.16
CA LYS A 107 7.75 -1.91 21.07
C LYS A 107 7.15 -3.30 21.14
N GLU A 108 7.14 -4.01 20.01
CA GLU A 108 6.34 -5.21 19.84
C GLU A 108 7.16 -6.50 19.84
N GLY A 109 8.49 -6.40 19.94
CA GLY A 109 9.38 -7.55 20.01
C GLY A 109 9.30 -8.43 18.77
N ILE A 110 9.30 -7.81 17.58
CA ILE A 110 9.28 -8.53 16.30
C ILE A 110 10.48 -9.48 16.24
N PRO A 111 10.34 -10.74 15.78
CA PRO A 111 11.47 -11.63 15.58
C PRO A 111 12.43 -11.06 14.54
N LYS A 112 13.73 -11.18 14.78
CA LYS A 112 14.74 -10.77 13.81
C LYS A 112 14.61 -11.60 12.53
N LEU A 113 14.90 -11.00 11.38
CA LEU A 113 14.94 -11.74 10.12
C LEU A 113 16.06 -12.78 10.19
N THR A 114 15.70 -14.03 9.93
CA THR A 114 16.65 -15.14 9.78
C THR A 114 16.65 -15.55 8.32
N THR A 115 17.80 -15.37 7.66
CA THR A 115 18.04 -16.00 6.36
C THR A 115 18.67 -17.35 6.62
N LYS A 116 18.02 -18.44 6.19
CA LYS A 116 18.71 -19.72 6.16
C LYS A 116 19.89 -19.57 5.20
N SER A 117 21.09 -19.89 5.69
CA SER A 117 22.30 -20.04 4.86
C SER A 117 21.94 -20.84 3.60
N GLN A 118 22.45 -20.41 2.44
CA GLN A 118 22.29 -21.01 1.10
C GLN A 118 22.65 -22.52 1.01
N SER A 119 22.98 -23.17 2.12
CA SER A 119 23.40 -24.56 2.21
C SER A 119 22.27 -25.58 2.26
N GLU A 120 21.00 -25.20 2.46
CA GLU A 120 19.88 -26.16 2.44
C GLU A 120 18.65 -25.64 1.70
N GLY A 121 18.72 -25.67 0.37
CA GLY A 121 17.64 -26.23 -0.45
C GLY A 121 16.28 -25.51 -0.55
N SER A 122 16.13 -24.24 -0.19
CA SER A 122 15.10 -23.36 -0.79
C SER A 122 15.41 -21.88 -0.55
N ASP A 123 15.40 -21.08 -1.62
CA ASP A 123 15.66 -19.62 -1.59
C ASP A 123 14.53 -18.80 -0.90
N PHE A 124 13.55 -19.46 -0.28
CA PHE A 124 12.30 -18.86 0.24
C PHE A 124 12.00 -19.18 1.71
N ASP A 125 12.94 -19.72 2.47
CA ASP A 125 12.71 -20.13 3.87
C ASP A 125 13.22 -19.07 4.88
N SER A 126 13.12 -17.79 4.52
CA SER A 126 13.31 -16.66 5.44
C SER A 126 12.19 -16.66 6.48
N ARG A 127 12.55 -16.46 7.75
CA ARG A 127 11.59 -16.39 8.87
C ARG A 127 11.84 -15.17 9.72
N GLY A 128 10.83 -14.74 10.46
CA GLY A 128 10.89 -13.50 11.22
C GLY A 128 10.80 -12.26 10.34
N GLY A 129 11.12 -11.12 10.93
CA GLY A 129 11.21 -9.85 10.25
C GLY A 129 9.86 -9.24 9.85
N VAL A 130 9.95 -8.27 8.95
CA VAL A 130 8.87 -7.48 8.40
C VAL A 130 8.89 -7.60 6.88
N ALA A 131 7.79 -8.10 6.31
CA ALA A 131 7.49 -8.01 4.90
C ALA A 131 6.66 -6.73 4.66
N ILE A 132 7.10 -5.90 3.72
CA ILE A 132 6.41 -4.66 3.36
C ILE A 132 5.54 -4.94 2.14
N MET A 133 4.22 -4.80 2.27
CA MET A 133 3.29 -4.91 1.16
C MET A 133 2.70 -3.54 0.83
N GLY A 134 3.00 -3.06 -0.37
CA GLY A 134 2.24 -1.98 -0.98
C GLY A 134 1.09 -2.57 -1.79
N TRP A 135 -0.11 -2.00 -1.68
CA TRP A 135 -1.19 -2.25 -2.62
C TRP A 135 -1.50 -1.01 -3.44
N SER A 136 -1.69 -1.19 -4.75
CA SER A 136 -1.99 -0.09 -5.66
C SER A 136 -0.92 1.01 -5.48
N PHE A 137 -1.32 2.27 -5.26
CA PHE A 137 -0.37 3.36 -5.06
C PHE A 137 0.49 3.25 -3.78
N GLY A 138 0.09 2.45 -2.79
CA GLY A 138 0.95 2.12 -1.65
C GLY A 138 2.27 1.45 -2.06
N CYS A 139 2.34 0.88 -3.26
CA CYS A 139 3.57 0.38 -3.88
C CYS A 139 4.62 1.48 -4.07
N ALA A 140 4.24 2.72 -4.39
CA ALA A 140 5.19 3.82 -4.56
C ALA A 140 5.90 4.14 -3.24
N THR A 141 5.15 4.13 -2.13
CA THR A 141 5.73 4.28 -0.78
C THR A 141 6.66 3.12 -0.44
N ALA A 142 6.24 1.87 -0.67
CA ALA A 142 7.09 0.70 -0.45
C ALA A 142 8.39 0.74 -1.28
N LEU A 143 8.29 1.13 -2.55
CA LEU A 143 9.43 1.31 -3.44
C LEU A 143 10.35 2.44 -3.00
N SER A 144 9.83 3.58 -2.53
CA SER A 144 10.66 4.69 -2.05
C SER A 144 11.53 4.32 -0.84
N LEU A 145 11.04 3.43 0.03
CA LEU A 145 11.80 2.87 1.15
C LEU A 145 13.00 2.03 0.68
N LEU A 146 12.85 1.29 -0.41
CA LEU A 146 13.86 0.33 -0.88
C LEU A 146 14.74 0.87 -2.03
N GLY A 147 14.26 1.87 -2.76
CA GLY A 147 14.90 2.39 -3.96
C GLY A 147 16.08 3.32 -3.69
N THR A 148 16.30 3.73 -2.44
CA THR A 148 17.35 4.69 -2.10
C THR A 148 18.45 4.03 -1.26
N VAL A 149 19.64 3.86 -1.85
CA VAL A 149 20.81 3.22 -1.21
C VAL A 149 21.26 3.94 0.08
N LYS A 150 20.91 5.23 0.23
CA LYS A 150 21.08 6.02 1.46
C LYS A 150 20.19 7.25 1.44
N ASN A 151 18.91 7.08 1.73
CA ASN A 151 18.01 8.19 2.09
C ASN A 151 18.62 8.97 3.30
N PRO A 152 18.92 10.28 3.15
CA PRO A 152 19.60 11.09 4.15
C PRO A 152 18.75 11.40 5.39
N MET A 153 17.44 11.16 5.33
CA MET A 153 16.52 11.36 6.45
C MET A 153 16.40 10.14 7.36
N ILE A 154 17.02 9.01 7.00
CA ILE A 154 17.09 7.81 7.83
C ILE A 154 18.47 7.78 8.50
N SER A 155 18.49 7.71 9.83
CA SER A 155 19.74 7.63 10.60
C SER A 155 20.49 6.30 10.34
N ASP A 156 21.81 6.29 10.49
CA ASP A 156 22.59 5.07 10.35
C ASP A 156 22.14 3.99 11.37
N GLU A 157 21.67 4.39 12.55
CA GLU A 157 21.07 3.49 13.55
C GLU A 157 19.79 2.84 13.02
N HIS A 158 18.87 3.63 12.47
CA HIS A 158 17.64 3.10 11.88
C HIS A 158 17.95 2.18 10.70
N TYR A 159 18.91 2.51 9.84
CA TYR A 159 19.34 1.61 8.76
C TYR A 159 19.82 0.25 9.25
N ASN A 160 20.62 0.23 10.32
CA ASN A 160 21.12 -1.03 10.88
C ASN A 160 19.98 -1.90 11.40
N ILE A 161 18.98 -1.29 12.04
CA ILE A 161 17.76 -2.01 12.45
C ILE A 161 17.00 -2.49 11.22
N LEU A 162 16.69 -1.63 10.25
CA LEU A 162 15.90 -2.00 9.07
C LEU A 162 16.54 -3.14 8.28
N LYS A 163 17.86 -3.12 8.11
CA LYS A 163 18.64 -4.20 7.46
C LYS A 163 18.45 -5.57 8.12
N ASP A 164 18.27 -5.57 9.43
CA ASP A 164 18.16 -6.76 10.26
C ASP A 164 16.73 -7.32 10.34
N TYR A 165 15.73 -6.56 9.88
CA TYR A 165 14.31 -6.88 10.04
C TYR A 165 13.52 -6.88 8.73
N ILE A 166 13.83 -6.03 7.75
CA ILE A 166 13.10 -6.02 6.47
C ILE A 166 13.56 -7.20 5.62
N GLY A 167 12.62 -8.10 5.31
CA GLY A 167 12.87 -9.29 4.48
C GLY A 167 12.35 -9.13 3.06
N ASP A 168 11.02 -9.09 2.92
CA ASP A 168 10.35 -9.12 1.62
C ASP A 168 9.67 -7.78 1.28
N CYS A 169 9.59 -7.51 -0.02
CA CYS A 169 8.77 -6.44 -0.58
C CYS A 169 7.74 -7.04 -1.54
N ILE A 170 6.47 -6.78 -1.26
CA ILE A 170 5.35 -7.28 -2.04
C ILE A 170 4.67 -6.08 -2.70
N LEU A 171 4.70 -6.05 -4.03
CA LEU A 171 3.98 -5.06 -4.83
C LEU A 171 2.69 -5.73 -5.32
N TYR A 172 1.56 -5.38 -4.70
CA TYR A 172 0.26 -5.96 -5.02
C TYR A 172 -0.56 -5.02 -5.91
N ASP A 173 -0.79 -5.43 -7.15
CA ASP A 173 -1.43 -4.63 -8.21
C ASP A 173 -0.86 -3.19 -8.35
N PRO A 174 0.48 -3.02 -8.51
CA PRO A 174 1.09 -1.71 -8.64
C PRO A 174 0.64 -1.02 -9.94
N PRO A 175 0.19 0.25 -9.91
CA PRO A 175 -0.09 1.00 -11.11
C PRO A 175 1.21 1.45 -11.79
N HIS A 176 1.17 1.71 -13.09
CA HIS A 176 2.31 2.20 -13.88
C HIS A 176 3.02 3.42 -13.25
N LEU A 177 2.25 4.33 -12.68
CA LEU A 177 2.75 5.54 -12.02
C LEU A 177 3.57 5.25 -10.74
N ALA A 178 3.38 4.10 -10.08
CA ALA A 178 4.21 3.70 -8.95
C ALA A 178 5.65 3.36 -9.37
N PHE A 179 5.87 3.07 -10.66
CA PHE A 179 7.18 2.85 -11.26
C PHE A 179 7.73 4.09 -11.98
N GLY A 180 6.99 5.21 -11.97
CA GLY A 180 7.37 6.42 -12.69
C GLY A 180 7.28 6.29 -14.22
N TYR A 181 6.50 5.34 -14.73
CA TYR A 181 6.25 5.25 -16.16
C TYR A 181 5.24 6.30 -16.60
N PRO A 182 5.50 7.10 -17.65
CA PRO A 182 4.51 8.00 -18.21
C PRO A 182 3.48 7.22 -19.03
N LEU A 183 2.25 7.73 -19.10
CA LEU A 183 1.29 7.30 -20.10
C LEU A 183 1.75 7.72 -21.50
N PRO A 184 1.47 6.92 -22.55
CA PRO A 184 1.69 7.37 -23.92
C PRO A 184 0.94 8.67 -24.21
N PRO A 185 1.49 9.61 -25.00
CA PRO A 185 0.82 10.88 -25.34
C PRO A 185 -0.54 10.71 -26.03
N ASP A 186 -0.76 9.55 -26.64
CA ASP A 186 -1.99 9.15 -27.32
C ASP A 186 -2.83 8.15 -26.50
N ASN A 187 -2.63 8.08 -25.17
CA ASN A 187 -3.49 7.33 -24.28
C ASN A 187 -4.95 7.78 -24.42
N LYS A 188 -5.86 6.81 -24.54
CA LYS A 188 -7.30 7.04 -24.67
C LYS A 188 -8.11 6.46 -23.51
N ASN A 189 -7.43 5.83 -22.55
CA ASN A 189 -8.09 5.26 -21.40
C ASN A 189 -8.59 6.36 -20.48
N TYR A 190 -9.79 6.17 -19.94
CA TYR A 190 -10.36 7.07 -18.96
C TYR A 190 -9.50 7.13 -17.69
N VAL A 191 -9.23 8.35 -17.22
CA VAL A 191 -8.53 8.64 -15.96
C VAL A 191 -9.46 9.54 -15.15
N PRO A 192 -10.07 9.04 -14.04
CA PRO A 192 -11.03 9.82 -13.27
C PRO A 192 -10.51 11.19 -12.81
N TRP A 193 -9.23 11.28 -12.47
CA TRP A 193 -8.59 12.50 -11.97
C TRP A 193 -8.45 13.61 -13.03
N GLU A 194 -8.61 13.28 -14.31
CA GLU A 194 -8.57 14.24 -15.42
C GLU A 194 -9.97 14.69 -15.88
N ASP A 195 -11.04 14.09 -15.34
CA ASP A 195 -12.41 14.41 -15.73
C ASP A 195 -12.94 15.65 -14.98
N LEU A 196 -12.84 16.79 -15.65
CA LEU A 196 -13.31 18.10 -15.16
C LEU A 196 -14.84 18.19 -14.95
N THR A 197 -15.60 17.17 -15.35
CA THR A 197 -17.05 17.13 -15.13
C THR A 197 -17.43 16.57 -13.75
N ILE A 198 -16.48 15.94 -13.04
CA ILE A 198 -16.70 15.41 -11.70
C ILE A 198 -16.76 16.58 -10.69
N PRO A 199 -17.81 16.68 -9.87
CA PRO A 199 -17.89 17.68 -8.82
C PRO A 199 -16.73 17.58 -7.80
N PRO A 200 -16.29 18.71 -7.22
CA PRO A 200 -15.35 18.68 -6.10
C PRO A 200 -15.83 17.78 -4.97
N GLY A 201 -14.97 16.90 -4.48
CA GLY A 201 -15.30 15.92 -3.43
C GLY A 201 -15.92 14.61 -3.93
N GLU A 202 -16.33 14.50 -5.19
CA GLU A 202 -16.86 13.24 -5.76
C GLU A 202 -15.79 12.36 -6.41
N HIS A 203 -14.56 12.86 -6.57
CA HIS A 203 -13.49 12.18 -7.29
C HIS A 203 -13.13 10.82 -6.69
N THR A 204 -12.99 10.73 -5.35
CA THR A 204 -12.72 9.45 -4.69
C THR A 204 -13.81 8.43 -4.98
N LYS A 205 -15.08 8.85 -4.97
CA LYS A 205 -16.19 7.95 -5.28
C LYS A 205 -16.14 7.47 -6.73
N VAL A 206 -15.97 8.39 -7.69
CA VAL A 206 -15.89 8.03 -9.12
C VAL A 206 -14.68 7.14 -9.38
N PHE A 207 -13.55 7.45 -8.77
CA PHE A 207 -12.34 6.63 -8.81
C PHE A 207 -12.59 5.22 -8.26
N SER A 208 -13.22 5.08 -7.08
CA SER A 208 -13.54 3.78 -6.49
C SER A 208 -14.46 2.95 -7.39
N ASP A 209 -15.49 3.56 -7.97
CA ASP A 209 -16.39 2.90 -8.91
C ASP A 209 -15.65 2.45 -10.20
N TRP A 210 -14.76 3.30 -10.74
CA TRP A 210 -13.95 3.01 -11.92
C TRP A 210 -12.94 1.87 -11.67
N VAL A 211 -12.12 1.97 -10.62
CA VAL A 211 -11.05 1.01 -10.35
C VAL A 211 -11.57 -0.36 -9.90
N ALA A 212 -12.78 -0.40 -9.31
CA ALA A 212 -13.43 -1.63 -8.89
C ALA A 212 -14.21 -2.35 -10.01
N SER A 213 -14.42 -1.69 -11.16
CA SER A 213 -15.21 -2.21 -12.28
C SER A 213 -14.53 -3.38 -12.99
N TYR A 214 -15.34 -4.23 -13.61
CA TYR A 214 -14.89 -5.43 -14.32
C TYR A 214 -14.78 -5.12 -15.81
N TYR A 215 -13.55 -4.95 -16.29
CA TYR A 215 -13.25 -4.60 -17.67
C TYR A 215 -13.01 -5.82 -18.56
N ASP A 216 -13.32 -5.68 -19.85
CA ASP A 216 -12.99 -6.71 -20.83
C ASP A 216 -11.48 -6.70 -21.09
N HIS A 217 -10.83 -7.84 -20.89
CA HIS A 217 -9.39 -7.96 -21.16
C HIS A 217 -9.17 -8.63 -22.53
N PRO A 218 -8.36 -8.05 -23.45
CA PRO A 218 -8.25 -8.49 -24.85
C PRO A 218 -7.77 -9.94 -25.00
N TYR A 219 -7.09 -10.47 -23.99
CA TYR A 219 -6.57 -11.84 -23.96
C TYR A 219 -7.25 -12.76 -22.93
N TYR A 220 -8.44 -12.42 -22.46
CA TYR A 220 -9.22 -13.29 -21.57
C TYR A 220 -9.94 -14.38 -22.35
N ASP A 221 -9.63 -15.64 -22.03
CA ASP A 221 -10.37 -16.79 -22.54
C ASP A 221 -11.50 -17.15 -21.56
N SER A 222 -12.74 -16.87 -21.97
CA SER A 222 -13.94 -17.18 -21.19
C SER A 222 -14.22 -18.69 -21.02
N GLN A 223 -13.72 -19.55 -21.92
CA GLN A 223 -13.90 -21.00 -21.81
C GLN A 223 -12.98 -21.58 -20.73
N CYS A 224 -11.73 -21.13 -20.71
CA CYS A 224 -10.73 -21.59 -19.75
C CYS A 224 -10.68 -20.73 -18.46
N GLN A 225 -11.41 -19.61 -18.43
CA GLN A 225 -11.39 -18.61 -17.36
C GLN A 225 -9.98 -18.11 -17.02
N SER A 226 -9.15 -17.94 -18.04
CA SER A 226 -7.73 -17.63 -17.89
C SER A 226 -7.27 -16.51 -18.83
N LEU A 227 -6.30 -15.72 -18.38
CA LEU A 227 -5.54 -14.83 -19.25
C LEU A 227 -4.46 -15.63 -19.98
N SER A 228 -4.26 -15.33 -21.27
CA SER A 228 -3.10 -15.83 -21.99
C SER A 228 -1.78 -15.30 -21.37
N TYR A 229 -0.65 -15.93 -21.69
CA TYR A 229 0.68 -15.43 -21.29
C TYR A 229 1.09 -14.09 -21.93
N TYR A 230 0.27 -13.51 -22.80
CA TYR A 230 0.54 -12.22 -23.46
C TYR A 230 0.10 -11.03 -22.60
N THR A 231 0.95 -10.00 -22.52
CA THR A 231 0.63 -8.72 -21.91
C THR A 231 -0.08 -7.82 -22.92
N ALA A 232 -1.22 -7.24 -22.54
CA ALA A 232 -1.92 -6.23 -23.35
C ALA A 232 -1.12 -4.93 -23.42
N SER A 233 -1.19 -4.24 -24.56
CA SER A 233 -0.79 -2.84 -24.62
C SER A 233 -1.87 -2.00 -23.94
N ILE A 234 -1.49 -0.85 -23.40
CA ILE A 234 -2.45 0.11 -22.84
C ILE A 234 -3.50 0.54 -23.88
N HIS A 235 -3.18 0.51 -25.17
CA HIS A 235 -4.12 0.80 -26.26
C HIS A 235 -5.16 -0.30 -26.53
N ASP A 236 -4.89 -1.53 -26.07
CA ASP A 236 -5.78 -2.68 -26.23
C ASP A 236 -6.73 -2.84 -25.03
N LEU A 237 -6.48 -2.10 -23.95
CA LEU A 237 -7.29 -2.16 -22.73
C LEU A 237 -8.64 -1.48 -22.93
N ASP A 238 -9.62 -2.00 -22.21
CA ASP A 238 -10.95 -1.42 -22.15
C ASP A 238 -10.94 -0.13 -21.32
N GLY A 239 -10.93 1.00 -22.01
CA GLY A 239 -10.85 2.34 -21.44
C GLY A 239 -12.18 2.95 -21.00
N ARG A 240 -13.24 2.14 -20.79
CA ARG A 240 -14.54 2.64 -20.28
C ARG A 240 -14.38 3.30 -18.90
N ALA A 241 -15.26 4.26 -18.59
CA ALA A 241 -15.25 4.96 -17.31
C ALA A 241 -15.85 4.15 -16.15
N LYS A 242 -16.73 3.20 -16.45
CA LYS A 242 -17.36 2.28 -15.48
C LYS A 242 -18.02 1.14 -16.25
N THR A 243 -18.20 0.00 -15.59
CA THR A 243 -19.02 -1.11 -16.12
C THR A 243 -20.21 -1.42 -15.19
N GLU A 244 -21.11 -2.30 -15.64
CA GLU A 244 -22.29 -2.69 -14.83
C GLU A 244 -21.93 -3.54 -13.61
N LYS A 245 -20.72 -4.10 -13.56
CA LYS A 245 -20.25 -4.97 -12.47
C LYS A 245 -19.00 -4.37 -11.85
N ASP A 246 -19.01 -4.24 -10.53
CA ASP A 246 -17.84 -3.78 -9.78
C ASP A 246 -17.70 -4.55 -8.46
N SER A 247 -16.48 -4.68 -7.95
CA SER A 247 -16.19 -5.43 -6.72
C SER A 247 -16.69 -4.73 -5.46
N VAL A 248 -16.75 -3.39 -5.46
CA VAL A 248 -17.21 -2.58 -4.32
C VAL A 248 -18.71 -2.77 -4.07
N SER A 249 -19.49 -3.07 -5.10
CA SER A 249 -20.93 -3.37 -5.01
C SER A 249 -21.21 -4.61 -4.16
N LEU A 250 -20.24 -5.52 -4.06
CA LEU A 250 -20.30 -6.74 -3.25
C LEU A 250 -19.98 -6.50 -1.77
N TRP A 251 -19.48 -5.31 -1.43
CA TRP A 251 -19.13 -4.97 -0.05
C TRP A 251 -20.40 -4.63 0.74
N SER A 252 -20.37 -4.97 2.03
CA SER A 252 -21.37 -4.49 2.98
C SER A 252 -21.28 -2.96 3.13
N GLU A 253 -22.37 -2.34 3.61
CA GLU A 253 -22.38 -0.90 3.87
C GLU A 253 -21.35 -0.49 4.93
N GLU A 254 -21.07 -1.37 5.90
CA GLU A 254 -20.00 -1.16 6.88
C GLU A 254 -18.62 -1.14 6.23
N GLU A 255 -18.34 -2.08 5.32
CA GLU A 255 -17.07 -2.14 4.60
C GLU A 255 -16.85 -0.92 3.70
N LYS A 256 -17.90 -0.45 3.02
CA LYS A 256 -17.85 0.79 2.23
C LYS A 256 -17.56 1.98 3.14
N ALA A 257 -18.33 2.14 4.22
CA ALA A 257 -18.22 3.29 5.12
C ALA A 257 -16.89 3.36 5.86
N LYS A 258 -16.25 2.22 6.15
CA LYS A 258 -14.98 2.17 6.89
C LYS A 258 -13.77 2.05 5.97
N GLY A 259 -13.91 1.40 4.82
CA GLY A 259 -12.81 1.08 3.92
C GLY A 259 -12.57 2.12 2.83
N ILE A 260 -13.58 2.86 2.40
CA ILE A 260 -13.46 3.92 1.40
C ILE A 260 -13.27 5.24 2.13
N GLU A 261 -12.31 6.04 1.69
CA GLU A 261 -12.06 7.32 2.32
C GLU A 261 -13.18 8.31 1.99
N GLY A 262 -13.73 8.95 3.01
CA GLY A 262 -14.89 9.85 2.85
C GLY A 262 -14.55 11.16 2.17
N GLU A 263 -13.32 11.63 2.31
CA GLU A 263 -12.79 12.81 1.63
C GLU A 263 -11.57 12.40 0.80
N THR A 264 -11.42 13.00 -0.37
CA THR A 264 -10.23 12.81 -1.20
C THR A 264 -9.01 13.34 -0.46
N ALA A 265 -8.08 12.45 -0.12
CA ALA A 265 -6.80 12.86 0.41
C ALA A 265 -6.14 13.82 -0.59
N ALA A 266 -5.61 14.95 -0.12
CA ALA A 266 -5.05 16.00 -0.96
C ALA A 266 -3.93 15.47 -1.87
N THR A 267 -3.18 14.48 -1.39
CA THR A 267 -2.16 13.81 -2.21
C THR A 267 -2.73 13.10 -3.45
N GLU A 268 -3.98 12.63 -3.44
CA GLU A 268 -4.59 11.89 -4.55
C GLU A 268 -4.91 12.77 -5.76
N ILE A 269 -5.14 14.06 -5.52
CA ILE A 269 -5.45 15.04 -6.56
C ILE A 269 -4.18 15.51 -7.28
N LEU A 270 -3.01 15.31 -6.64
CA LEU A 270 -1.73 15.86 -7.07
C LEU A 270 -0.85 14.84 -7.82
N MET A 271 -1.37 13.64 -8.05
CA MET A 271 -0.67 12.50 -8.68
C MET A 271 -1.34 12.09 -9.97
#